data_AF-A0A977L5D7-F1
#
_entry.id   AF-A0A977L5D7-F1
#
_cell.length_a   1.000
_cell.length_b   1.000
_cell.length_c   1.000
_cell.angle_alpha   90.00
_cell.angle_beta   90.00
_cell.angle_gamma   90.00
#
_symmetry.space_group_name_H-M   'P 1'
#
loop_
_entity.id
_entity.type
_entity.pdbx_description
1 polymer ?
#
loop_
_entity_poly.entity_id
_entity_poly.type
_entity_poly.pdbx_seq_one_letter_code
_entity_poly.pdbx_strand_id
1 'polypeptide(L)'
;MTIEYGYAIAWFALDIPISSGPDRFWALPGLIVELSFSERTLINIAEKIEFSSVGDIKPNKGIEVKKEQIEDPKKLNKKWLKDARELLNNEN
;
A
#
# COMPACT_ATOMS: atom_id res chain seq x y z
N MET A 1 -9.87 16.24 25.81
CA MET A 1 -9.22 15.15 25.04
C MET A 1 -8.37 15.84 24.00
N THR A 2 -7.08 15.99 24.28
CA THR A 2 -6.13 16.67 23.38
C THR A 2 -5.78 15.68 22.28
N ILE A 3 -6.01 16.04 21.02
CA ILE A 3 -5.64 15.21 19.88
C ILE A 3 -4.14 15.45 19.67
N GLU A 4 -3.29 14.51 20.06
CA GLU A 4 -1.89 14.53 19.66
C GLU A 4 -1.81 14.17 18.18
N TYR A 5 -1.45 15.14 17.35
CA TYR A 5 -1.16 14.89 15.94
C TYR A 5 0.21 14.22 15.85
N GLY A 6 0.24 12.95 15.46
CA GLY A 6 1.49 12.27 15.10
C GLY A 6 2.13 12.94 13.88
N TYR A 7 3.45 13.12 13.88
CA TYR A 7 4.20 13.61 12.73
C TYR A 7 4.96 12.46 12.06
N ALA A 8 5.13 12.56 10.74
CA ALA A 8 5.90 11.61 9.95
C ALA A 8 7.12 12.31 9.35
N ILE A 9 8.28 11.66 9.41
CA ILE A 9 9.49 12.08 8.71
C ILE A 9 9.78 11.05 7.63
N ALA A 10 9.94 11.49 6.40
CA ALA A 10 10.27 10.64 5.26
C ALA A 10 11.54 11.13 4.58
N TRP A 11 12.48 10.22 4.36
CA TRP A 11 13.65 10.45 3.51
C TRP A 11 13.40 9.83 2.14
N PHE A 12 13.72 10.57 1.08
CA PHE A 12 13.46 10.16 -0.29
C PHE A 12 14.65 10.40 -1.21
N ALA A 13 14.78 9.55 -2.23
CA ALA A 13 15.86 9.60 -3.21
C ALA A 13 15.38 10.26 -4.51
N LEU A 14 15.88 11.46 -4.81
CA LEU A 14 15.56 12.20 -6.04
C LEU A 14 16.08 11.51 -7.32
N ASP A 15 17.17 10.76 -7.21
CA ASP A 15 17.77 10.02 -8.33
C ASP A 15 16.86 8.88 -8.84
N ILE A 16 15.89 8.47 -8.02
CA ILE A 16 14.85 7.50 -8.37
C ILE A 16 13.50 8.23 -8.36
N PRO A 17 13.08 8.85 -9.48
CA PRO A 17 11.91 9.73 -9.55
C PRO A 17 10.59 8.94 -9.59
N ILE A 18 10.41 8.02 -8.64
CA ILE A 18 9.22 7.20 -8.47
C ILE A 18 8.53 7.70 -7.21
N SER A 19 7.32 8.22 -7.36
CA SER A 19 6.53 8.76 -6.25
C SER A 19 5.83 7.66 -5.45
N SER A 20 6.61 6.74 -4.89
CA SER A 20 6.14 5.58 -4.14
C SER A 20 6.89 5.44 -2.82
N GLY A 21 6.29 4.72 -1.89
CA GLY A 21 6.83 4.51 -0.56
C GLY A 21 6.09 3.41 0.19
N PRO A 22 6.53 3.10 1.42
CA PRO A 22 5.92 2.08 2.24
C PRO A 22 4.51 2.46 2.71
N ASP A 23 3.68 1.43 2.93
CA ASP A 23 2.30 1.55 3.40
C ASP A 23 1.41 2.45 2.53
N ARG A 24 1.00 3.60 3.07
CA ARG A 24 0.14 4.59 2.44
C ARG A 24 0.88 5.90 2.16
N PHE A 25 2.21 5.91 2.25
CA PHE A 25 3.03 7.07 1.98
C PHE A 25 3.50 7.08 0.53
N TRP A 26 3.18 8.16 -0.18
CA TRP A 26 3.47 8.39 -1.59
C TRP A 26 3.45 9.91 -1.84
N ALA A 27 3.52 10.34 -3.11
CA ALA A 27 3.46 11.75 -3.53
C ALA A 27 4.74 12.60 -3.32
N LEU A 28 5.85 12.02 -2.88
CA LEU A 28 7.15 12.72 -2.91
C LEU A 28 7.79 12.65 -4.31
N PRO A 29 8.64 13.62 -4.69
CA PRO A 29 9.27 13.62 -6.03
C PRO A 29 10.18 12.43 -6.32
N GLY A 30 10.59 11.69 -5.30
CA GLY A 30 11.42 10.49 -5.41
C GLY A 30 10.98 9.39 -4.46
N LEU A 31 11.60 8.22 -4.60
CA LEU A 31 11.26 7.01 -3.84
C LEU A 31 11.54 7.23 -2.35
N ILE A 32 10.56 6.92 -1.49
CA ILE A 32 10.74 6.95 -0.04
C ILE A 32 11.59 5.75 0.39
N VAL A 33 12.77 6.03 0.97
CA VAL A 33 13.73 5.02 1.43
C VAL A 33 13.66 4.81 2.93
N GLU A 34 13.23 5.81 3.68
CA GLU A 34 13.05 5.72 5.13
C GLU A 34 11.81 6.49 5.54
N LEU A 35 11.03 5.91 6.44
CA LEU A 35 9.85 6.52 7.01
C LEU A 35 9.83 6.28 8.52
N SER A 36 9.70 7.35 9.30
CA SER A 36 9.55 7.32 10.75
C SER A 36 8.26 8.02 11.17
N PHE A 37 7.45 7.35 11.99
CA PHE A 37 6.22 7.91 12.54
C PHE A 37 6.35 8.10 14.06
N SER A 38 6.17 9.35 14.52
CA SER A 38 6.08 9.76 15.93
C SER A 38 7.22 9.23 16.85
N GLU A 39 8.44 9.22 16.32
CA GLU A 39 9.72 8.84 16.94
C GLU A 39 10.04 7.36 17.19
N ARG A 40 9.11 6.43 17.48
CA ARG A 40 9.46 5.01 17.70
C ARG A 40 8.39 3.97 17.39
N THR A 41 7.21 4.35 16.89
CA THR A 41 6.12 3.38 16.72
C THR A 41 6.31 2.52 15.48
N LEU A 42 6.81 3.11 14.38
CA LEU A 42 7.10 2.41 13.13
C LEU A 42 8.27 3.12 12.43
N ILE A 43 9.32 2.35 12.12
CA ILE A 43 10.44 2.76 11.28
C ILE A 43 10.54 1.75 10.15
N ASN A 44 10.34 2.20 8.91
CA ASN A 44 10.54 1.40 7.71
C ASN A 44 11.79 1.91 6.99
N ILE A 45 12.74 1.02 6.72
CA ILE A 45 13.98 1.34 6.01
C ILE A 45 14.09 0.40 4.81
N ALA A 46 14.36 0.95 3.64
CA ALA A 46 14.66 0.18 2.45
C ALA A 46 16.07 -0.42 2.57
N GLU A 47 16.15 -1.75 2.72
CA GLU A 47 17.44 -2.45 2.83
C GLU A 47 18.09 -2.73 1.47
N LYS A 48 17.27 -2.99 0.44
CA LYS A 48 17.72 -3.37 -0.89
C LYS A 48 16.75 -2.84 -1.95
N ILE A 49 17.30 -2.22 -2.99
CA ILE A 49 16.54 -1.73 -4.14
C ILE A 49 17.10 -2.44 -5.39
N GLU A 50 16.25 -3.18 -6.09
CA GLU A 50 16.61 -3.86 -7.34
C GLU A 50 15.68 -3.41 -8.45
N PHE A 51 16.27 -3.02 -9.57
CA PHE A 51 15.53 -2.73 -10.79
C PHE A 51 15.39 -4.02 -11.60
N SER A 52 14.18 -4.57 -11.61
CA SER A 52 13.85 -5.71 -12.46
C SER A 52 12.82 -5.29 -13.50
N SER A 53 12.90 -5.89 -14.69
CA SER A 53 11.82 -5.77 -15.66
C SER A 53 10.60 -6.47 -15.07
N VAL A 54 9.58 -5.69 -14.72
CA VAL A 54 8.33 -6.28 -14.27
C VAL A 54 7.66 -6.89 -15.51
N GLY A 55 7.36 -8.18 -15.45
CA GLY A 55 6.64 -8.88 -16.51
C GLY A 55 5.21 -8.35 -16.67
N ASP A 56 4.38 -9.07 -17.39
CA ASP A 56 2.96 -8.74 -17.52
C ASP A 56 2.27 -8.88 -16.14
N ILE A 57 2.13 -7.78 -15.40
CA ILE A 57 1.53 -7.74 -14.03
C ILE A 57 0.01 -7.79 -14.13
N LYS A 58 -0.52 -8.67 -14.98
CA LYS A 58 -1.95 -8.86 -15.06
C LYS A 58 -2.36 -9.82 -13.94
N PRO A 59 -3.31 -9.44 -13.07
CA PRO A 59 -3.86 -10.39 -12.12
C PRO A 59 -4.46 -11.56 -12.90
N ASN A 60 -4.06 -12.78 -12.56
CA ASN A 60 -4.55 -13.99 -13.24
C ASN A 60 -6.03 -14.26 -12.92
N LYS A 61 -6.49 -13.81 -11.75
CA LYS A 61 -7.85 -13.99 -11.26
C LYS A 61 -8.36 -12.70 -10.63
N GLY A 62 -9.66 -12.47 -10.75
CA GLY A 62 -10.33 -11.33 -10.16
C GLY A 62 -11.79 -11.63 -9.91
N ILE A 63 -12.43 -10.82 -9.06
CA ILE A 63 -13.85 -10.93 -8.76
C ILE A 63 -14.52 -9.67 -9.29
N GLU A 64 -15.57 -9.86 -10.10
CA GLU A 64 -16.38 -8.75 -10.55
C GLU A 64 -17.28 -8.26 -9.40
N VAL A 65 -17.14 -6.99 -9.05
CA VAL A 65 -17.92 -6.34 -7.99
C VAL A 65 -18.57 -5.08 -8.55
N LYS A 66 -19.81 -4.82 -8.11
CA LYS A 66 -20.50 -3.57 -8.47
C LYS A 66 -19.94 -2.41 -7.67
N LYS A 67 -19.81 -1.23 -8.29
CA LYS A 67 -19.22 -0.03 -7.67
C LYS A 67 -19.88 0.35 -6.35
N GLU A 68 -21.20 0.19 -6.27
CA GLU A 68 -21.99 0.55 -5.09
C GLU A 68 -21.63 -0.29 -3.85
N GLN A 69 -21.01 -1.46 -4.04
CA GLN A 69 -20.55 -2.30 -2.93
C GLN A 69 -19.18 -1.90 -2.39
N ILE A 70 -18.41 -1.12 -3.15
CA ILE A 70 -17.11 -0.57 -2.73
C ILE A 70 -17.33 0.74 -1.97
N GLU A 71 -18.23 1.59 -2.47
CA GLU A 71 -18.49 2.92 -1.92
C GLU A 71 -19.30 2.88 -0.61
N ASP A 72 -20.17 1.89 -0.43
CA ASP A 72 -21.04 1.78 0.74
C ASP A 72 -20.72 0.52 1.57
N PRO A 73 -20.08 0.68 2.76
CA PRO A 73 -19.80 -0.42 3.68
C PRO A 73 -21.03 -1.21 4.13
N LYS A 74 -22.25 -0.65 4.03
CA LYS A 74 -23.48 -1.34 4.43
C LYS A 74 -23.99 -2.33 3.39
N LYS A 75 -23.59 -2.17 2.12
CA LYS A 75 -23.99 -3.04 1.00
C LYS A 75 -22.93 -4.10 0.66
N LEU A 76 -21.94 -4.23 1.55
CA LEU A 76 -20.86 -5.18 1.41
C LEU A 76 -21.40 -6.62 1.39
N ASN A 77 -21.12 -7.35 0.32
CA ASN A 77 -21.51 -8.76 0.22
C ASN A 77 -20.36 -9.64 0.75
N LYS A 78 -20.65 -10.34 1.86
CA LYS A 78 -19.70 -11.23 2.55
C LYS A 78 -19.17 -12.37 1.67
N LYS A 79 -19.90 -12.74 0.61
CA LYS A 79 -19.50 -13.79 -0.32
C LYS A 79 -18.25 -13.39 -1.10
N TRP A 80 -18.25 -12.23 -1.77
CA TRP A 80 -17.08 -11.79 -2.54
C TRP A 80 -15.86 -11.53 -1.65
N LEU A 81 -16.05 -11.09 -0.41
CA LEU A 81 -14.95 -10.95 0.56
C LEU A 81 -14.28 -12.29 0.89
N LYS A 82 -15.08 -13.34 1.08
CA LYS A 82 -14.58 -14.69 1.34
C LYS A 82 -13.83 -15.22 0.12
N ASP A 83 -14.43 -15.07 -1.05
CA ASP A 83 -13.84 -15.48 -2.33
C ASP A 83 -12.52 -14.72 -2.58
N ALA A 84 -12.47 -13.41 -2.30
CA ALA A 84 -11.26 -12.58 -2.43
C ALA A 84 -10.15 -13.03 -1.48
N ARG A 85 -10.52 -13.34 -0.23
CA ARG A 85 -9.56 -13.84 0.76
C ARG A 85 -9.01 -15.21 0.39
N GLU A 86 -9.84 -16.10 -0.16
CA GLU A 86 -9.40 -17.41 -0.65
C GLU A 86 -8.47 -17.25 -1.86
N LEU A 87 -8.75 -16.34 -2.79
CA LEU A 87 -7.83 -16.03 -3.90
C LEU A 87 -6.46 -15.58 -3.40
N LEU A 88 -6.40 -14.64 -2.45
CA LEU A 88 -5.14 -14.15 -1.88
C LEU A 88 -4.34 -15.24 -1.15
N ASN A 89 -5.02 -16.13 -0.45
CA ASN A 89 -4.36 -17.22 0.29
C ASN A 89 -3.81 -18.32 -0.63
N ASN A 90 -4.44 -18.52 -1.80
CA ASN A 90 -4.08 -19.57 -2.76
C ASN A 90 -3.02 -19.12 -3.79
N GLU A 91 -2.59 -17.86 -3.76
CA GLU A 91 -1.54 -17.31 -4.62
C GLU A 91 -0.13 -17.34 -3.98
N ASN A 92 0.03 -18.05 -2.84
CA ASN A 92 1.33 -18.34 -2.21
C ASN A 92 1.83 -19.75 -2.51
#